data_AF-L9L189-F1
#
_entry.id   AF-L9L189-F1
#
_cell.length_a   1.000
_cell.length_b   1.000
_cell.length_c   1.000
_cell.angle_alpha   90.00
_cell.angle_beta   90.00
_cell.angle_gamma   90.00
#
_symmetry.space_group_name_H-M   'P 1'
#
loop_
_entity.id
_entity.type
_entity.pdbx_description
1 polymer ?
#
loop_
_entity_poly.entity_id
_entity_poly.type
_entity_poly.pdbx_seq_one_letter_code
_entity_poly.pdbx_strand_id
1 'polypeptide(L)'
;MVAKGEQIMQNDQPQEEAIATSDLTKDSTIEKEQGEDLISLDSEEEVKSPEATVVVVVVVVVKGLPRPDPPEWSAQGSTPHLADIVLGRCFGYTQLLRPELRDKDCQKIWDAFKNAFISKSPCNITEDDYQPLLKLANQTLPCNKTLLWSKTNVLAHQYSRVQGDMLTLEDTLLGYLADGLMWCGDASSSEINYKSCPDWRKDCSNNPQSVFWKTISQSLSIVLSGQLWSFKKTEDEIISTVKNTDMFHEQKVYI
;
A
#
# COMPACT_ATOMS: atom_id res chain seq x y z
N MET A 1 -39.80 -49.15 22.84
CA MET A 1 -39.70 -49.65 21.45
C MET A 1 -38.67 -48.74 20.78
N VAL A 2 -37.42 -49.13 20.48
CA VAL A 2 -36.90 -50.34 19.77
C VAL A 2 -37.50 -50.41 18.36
N ALA A 3 -36.76 -50.45 17.24
CA ALA A 3 -35.32 -50.63 16.95
C ALA A 3 -34.80 -49.47 16.05
N LYS A 4 -33.51 -49.09 15.94
CA LYS A 4 -32.22 -49.80 15.74
C LYS A 4 -32.02 -50.35 14.32
N GLY A 5 -30.94 -49.94 13.65
CA GLY A 5 -30.50 -50.38 12.32
C GLY A 5 -29.17 -49.73 11.93
N GLU A 6 -28.09 -50.50 11.92
CA GLU A 6 -26.69 -50.05 11.94
C GLU A 6 -25.81 -51.06 11.18
N GLN A 7 -24.93 -50.57 10.29
CA GLN A 7 -23.71 -51.21 9.73
C GLN A 7 -23.09 -50.16 8.76
N ILE A 8 -21.82 -49.73 8.80
CA ILE A 8 -20.52 -50.36 9.10
C ILE A 8 -20.06 -51.35 8.02
N MET A 9 -19.10 -50.93 7.19
CA MET A 9 -17.77 -51.53 6.88
C MET A 9 -16.93 -50.36 6.30
N GLN A 10 -15.74 -50.02 6.80
CA GLN A 10 -14.43 -50.70 6.69
C GLN A 10 -13.96 -50.89 5.23
N ASN A 11 -12.66 -50.84 4.88
CA ASN A 11 -11.44 -50.26 5.48
C ASN A 11 -10.29 -50.69 4.53
N ASP A 12 -9.56 -49.80 3.84
CA ASP A 12 -8.41 -50.24 3.03
C ASP A 12 -7.28 -49.19 2.90
N GLN A 13 -6.14 -49.53 3.51
CA GLN A 13 -4.79 -49.03 3.29
C GLN A 13 -3.89 -50.21 3.71
N PRO A 14 -3.01 -50.73 2.83
CA PRO A 14 -1.59 -50.32 2.78
C PRO A 14 -1.07 -50.26 1.32
N GLN A 15 0.14 -49.77 0.98
CA GLN A 15 1.46 -50.23 1.42
C GLN A 15 2.56 -49.14 1.29
N GLU A 16 3.67 -49.45 1.95
CA GLU A 16 4.92 -48.71 2.11
C GLU A 16 5.99 -49.30 1.18
N GLU A 17 6.78 -48.47 0.48
CA GLU A 17 8.06 -48.88 -0.11
C GLU A 17 9.13 -47.77 0.00
N ALA A 18 10.37 -48.21 0.27
CA ALA A 18 11.63 -47.46 0.30
C ALA A 18 12.79 -48.48 0.11
N ILE A 19 14.08 -48.17 -0.07
CA ILE A 19 14.87 -46.96 0.19
C ILE A 19 15.86 -46.76 -0.99
N ALA A 20 16.13 -45.52 -1.41
CA ALA A 20 17.37 -45.21 -2.14
C ALA A 20 17.90 -43.79 -1.85
N THR A 21 18.82 -43.71 -0.90
CA THR A 21 19.70 -42.57 -0.64
C THR A 21 20.71 -42.33 -1.77
N SER A 22 21.00 -41.08 -2.08
CA SER A 22 22.33 -40.68 -2.56
C SER A 22 22.71 -39.32 -1.97
N ASP A 23 23.64 -39.33 -1.02
CA ASP A 23 24.38 -38.14 -0.60
C ASP A 23 25.08 -37.47 -1.78
N LEU A 24 25.13 -36.13 -1.75
CA LEU A 24 26.28 -35.38 -2.25
C LEU A 24 26.38 -34.05 -1.53
N THR A 25 26.93 -34.11 -0.31
CA THR A 25 27.52 -32.94 0.33
C THR A 25 28.64 -32.40 -0.56
N LYS A 26 28.59 -31.11 -0.90
CA LYS A 26 29.79 -30.33 -1.18
C LYS A 26 29.61 -28.88 -0.76
N ASP A 27 30.28 -28.58 0.34
CA ASP A 27 30.62 -27.27 0.84
C ASP A 27 31.43 -26.47 -0.20
N SER A 28 31.05 -25.22 -0.43
CA SER A 28 31.94 -24.19 -0.97
C SER A 28 31.40 -22.79 -0.65
N THR A 29 31.94 -22.21 0.42
CA THR A 29 32.42 -20.82 0.52
C THR A 29 31.52 -19.71 -0.03
N ILE A 30 31.00 -18.89 0.89
CA ILE A 30 30.49 -17.55 0.60
C ILE A 30 31.65 -16.68 0.11
N GLU A 31 31.76 -16.45 -1.19
CA GLU A 31 32.46 -15.27 -1.72
C GLU A 31 31.47 -14.11 -1.85
N LYS A 32 31.84 -12.96 -1.30
CA LYS A 32 31.07 -11.73 -1.45
C LYS A 32 31.38 -11.15 -2.82
N GLU A 33 30.45 -11.27 -3.77
CA GLU A 33 30.47 -10.37 -4.94
C GLU A 33 30.10 -8.96 -4.50
N GLN A 34 31.12 -8.22 -4.11
CA GLN A 34 31.05 -6.80 -3.85
C GLN A 34 31.20 -6.09 -5.19
N GLY A 35 30.08 -5.75 -5.82
CA GLY A 35 30.05 -5.15 -7.16
C GLY A 35 30.95 -3.91 -7.25
N GLU A 36 32.02 -4.03 -8.04
CA GLU A 36 32.92 -2.92 -8.36
C GLU A 36 32.30 -2.09 -9.48
N ASP A 37 31.75 -0.92 -9.11
CA ASP A 37 31.19 0.03 -10.08
C ASP A 37 32.30 0.71 -10.92
N LEU A 38 31.95 1.02 -12.17
CA LEU A 38 32.89 1.30 -13.25
C LEU A 38 33.82 2.50 -13.01
N ILE A 39 35.07 2.34 -13.41
CA ILE A 39 36.05 3.43 -13.52
C ILE A 39 35.87 4.14 -14.87
N SER A 40 35.47 5.40 -14.86
CA SER A 40 35.58 6.27 -16.05
C SER A 40 37.05 6.63 -16.31
N LEU A 41 37.54 6.29 -17.49
CA LEU A 41 38.88 6.66 -17.95
C LEU A 41 38.81 7.94 -18.79
N ASP A 42 38.98 9.10 -18.16
CA ASP A 42 39.25 10.35 -18.89
C ASP A 42 40.74 10.42 -19.23
N SER A 43 41.04 10.53 -20.52
CA SER A 43 42.40 10.43 -21.07
C SER A 43 42.88 11.76 -21.65
N GLU A 44 43.76 12.47 -20.95
CA GLU A 44 44.44 13.68 -21.50
C GLU A 44 45.78 13.96 -20.80
N GLU A 45 46.90 13.59 -21.45
CA GLU A 45 47.98 14.51 -21.88
C GLU A 45 49.07 13.74 -22.64
N GLU A 46 49.54 14.30 -23.77
CA GLU A 46 50.63 13.72 -24.57
C GLU A 46 51.90 14.59 -24.44
N VAL A 47 52.90 14.12 -23.68
CA VAL A 47 54.20 14.81 -23.55
C VAL A 47 55.32 13.94 -24.16
N LYS A 48 56.01 14.49 -25.17
CA LYS A 48 56.95 13.77 -26.03
C LYS A 48 58.38 14.32 -25.95
N SER A 49 59.31 13.52 -25.43
CA SER A 49 60.70 13.46 -25.90
C SER A 49 61.41 12.19 -25.40
N PRO A 50 62.48 11.73 -26.10
CA PRO A 50 62.98 10.37 -25.93
C PRO A 50 64.04 10.27 -24.84
N GLU A 51 63.69 9.62 -23.72
CA GLU A 51 64.46 8.52 -23.09
C GLU A 51 63.66 8.04 -21.86
N ALA A 52 63.29 6.74 -21.84
CA ALA A 52 62.52 6.06 -20.79
C ALA A 52 61.22 6.75 -20.33
N THR A 53 60.14 6.65 -21.12
CA THR A 53 58.81 7.14 -20.76
C THR A 53 58.21 6.39 -19.57
N VAL A 54 58.10 7.04 -18.41
CA VAL A 54 57.35 6.54 -17.24
C VAL A 54 55.91 7.03 -17.31
N VAL A 55 54.96 6.12 -17.59
CA VAL A 55 53.53 6.45 -17.56
C VAL A 55 53.02 6.37 -16.12
N VAL A 56 52.74 7.51 -15.51
CA VAL A 56 52.18 7.60 -14.15
C VAL A 56 50.66 7.64 -14.25
N VAL A 57 50.00 6.51 -14.00
CA VAL A 57 48.54 6.44 -13.93
C VAL A 57 48.07 6.85 -12.53
N VAL A 58 47.48 8.04 -12.40
CA VAL A 58 46.91 8.52 -11.14
C VAL A 58 45.47 8.03 -11.02
N VAL A 59 45.24 6.96 -10.25
CA VAL A 59 43.89 6.46 -9.97
C VAL A 59 43.25 7.29 -8.87
N VAL A 60 42.41 8.26 -9.25
CA VAL A 60 41.61 9.03 -8.30
C VAL A 60 40.39 8.21 -7.88
N VAL A 61 40.49 7.51 -6.76
CA VAL A 61 39.34 6.83 -6.15
C VAL A 61 38.41 7.89 -5.55
N VAL A 62 37.44 8.33 -6.33
CA VAL A 62 36.34 9.18 -5.84
C VAL A 62 35.48 8.34 -4.90
N LYS A 63 35.80 8.40 -3.59
CA LYS A 63 34.92 7.86 -2.56
C LYS A 63 33.59 8.61 -2.67
N GLY A 64 32.56 7.93 -3.17
CA GLY A 64 31.20 8.47 -3.20
C GLY A 64 30.84 9.02 -1.83
N LEU A 65 30.27 10.22 -1.80
CA LEU A 65 29.83 10.84 -0.55
C LEU A 65 28.91 9.86 0.19
N PRO A 66 28.99 9.77 1.54
CA PRO A 66 28.02 9.01 2.31
C PRO A 66 26.62 9.45 1.88
N ARG A 67 25.78 8.50 1.48
CA ARG A 67 24.36 8.79 1.25
C ARG A 67 23.83 9.44 2.53
N PRO A 68 23.21 10.63 2.48
CA PRO A 68 22.57 11.20 3.65
C PRO A 68 21.64 10.15 4.25
N ASP A 69 21.69 9.98 5.57
CA ASP A 69 20.73 9.13 6.25
C ASP A 69 19.31 9.60 5.87
N PRO A 70 18.37 8.69 5.55
CA PRO A 70 17.00 9.08 5.21
C PRO A 70 16.43 9.99 6.30
N PRO A 71 15.73 11.08 5.95
CA PRO A 71 15.15 11.97 6.95
C PRO A 71 14.25 11.18 7.90
N GLU A 72 14.57 11.24 9.19
CA GLU A 72 13.75 10.61 10.23
C GLU A 72 12.47 11.43 10.40
N TRP A 73 11.34 10.83 10.01
CA TRP A 73 10.05 11.51 10.01
C TRP A 73 9.39 11.53 11.40
N SER A 74 8.48 12.49 11.62
CA SER A 74 7.91 12.77 12.94
C SER A 74 6.83 11.78 13.42
N ALA A 75 6.37 10.85 12.58
CA ALA A 75 5.39 9.82 12.94
C ALA A 75 5.95 8.40 12.78
N GLN A 76 5.27 7.43 13.40
CA GLN A 76 5.61 6.01 13.31
C GLN A 76 5.64 5.54 11.85
N GLY A 77 6.55 4.61 11.55
CA GLY A 77 6.65 3.99 10.23
C GLY A 77 5.43 3.19 9.82
N SER A 78 5.50 2.62 8.62
CA SER A 78 4.43 1.82 8.02
C SER A 78 3.95 0.68 8.93
N THR A 79 2.67 0.32 8.84
CA THR A 79 2.09 -0.77 9.63
C THR A 79 2.86 -2.07 9.39
N PRO A 80 3.34 -2.78 10.44
CA PRO A 80 3.96 -4.09 10.28
C PRO A 80 3.06 -5.04 9.49
N HIS A 81 3.64 -5.85 8.59
CA HIS A 81 2.89 -6.77 7.72
C HIS A 81 1.88 -6.08 6.77
N LEU A 82 2.13 -4.83 6.36
CA LEU A 82 1.23 -4.05 5.49
C LEU A 82 0.71 -4.84 4.27
N ALA A 83 1.61 -5.54 3.57
CA ALA A 83 1.26 -6.34 2.39
C ALA A 83 0.26 -7.46 2.73
N ASP A 84 0.55 -8.24 3.77
CA ASP A 84 -0.28 -9.35 4.23
C ASP A 84 -1.66 -8.87 4.69
N ILE A 85 -1.69 -7.73 5.40
CA ILE A 85 -2.93 -7.09 5.87
C ILE A 85 -3.79 -6.61 4.69
N VAL A 86 -3.21 -5.91 3.72
CA VAL A 86 -3.95 -5.37 2.56
C VAL A 86 -4.44 -6.51 1.65
N LEU A 87 -3.61 -7.53 1.38
CA LEU A 87 -4.03 -8.71 0.61
C LEU A 87 -5.13 -9.48 1.34
N GLY A 88 -4.97 -9.75 2.64
CA GLY A 88 -5.97 -10.43 3.46
C GLY A 88 -7.30 -9.69 3.53
N ARG A 89 -7.27 -8.35 3.69
CA ARG A 89 -8.46 -7.49 3.61
C ARG A 89 -9.10 -7.53 2.23
N CYS A 90 -8.31 -7.52 1.15
CA CYS A 90 -8.85 -7.59 -0.20
C CYS A 90 -9.63 -8.88 -0.43
N PHE A 91 -9.02 -10.04 -0.17
CA PHE A 91 -9.71 -11.33 -0.32
C PHE A 91 -10.91 -11.46 0.63
N GLY A 92 -10.82 -10.95 1.87
CA GLY A 92 -11.95 -10.90 2.79
C GLY A 92 -13.12 -10.09 2.23
N TYR A 93 -12.84 -8.90 1.69
CA TYR A 93 -13.86 -8.02 1.14
C TYR A 93 -14.49 -8.59 -0.15
N THR A 94 -13.68 -8.98 -1.13
CA THR A 94 -14.18 -9.45 -2.44
C THR A 94 -14.84 -10.82 -2.39
N GLN A 95 -14.34 -11.75 -1.57
CA GLN A 95 -14.85 -13.11 -1.54
C GLN A 95 -16.04 -13.26 -0.59
N LEU A 96 -16.06 -12.53 0.54
CA LEU A 96 -17.02 -12.71 1.64
C LEU A 96 -18.02 -11.56 1.80
N LEU A 97 -17.57 -10.30 1.75
CA LEU A 97 -18.42 -9.12 2.05
C LEU A 97 -19.15 -8.54 0.83
N ARG A 98 -18.51 -8.59 -0.35
CA ARG A 98 -19.02 -8.11 -1.64
C ARG A 98 -18.78 -9.13 -2.75
N PRO A 99 -19.54 -10.25 -2.80
CA PRO A 99 -19.42 -11.27 -3.83
C PRO A 99 -19.51 -10.76 -5.28
N GLU A 100 -20.09 -9.58 -5.49
CA GLU A 100 -20.14 -8.85 -6.76
C GLU A 100 -18.78 -8.29 -7.24
N LEU A 101 -17.73 -8.38 -6.42
CA LEU A 101 -16.35 -7.95 -6.74
C LEU A 101 -15.35 -9.12 -6.77
N ARG A 102 -15.82 -10.37 -6.94
CA ARG A 102 -14.97 -11.57 -7.00
C ARG A 102 -14.04 -11.64 -8.23
N ASP A 103 -14.28 -10.81 -9.23
CA ASP A 103 -13.42 -10.63 -10.40
C ASP A 103 -12.16 -9.79 -10.11
N LYS A 104 -12.11 -9.11 -8.96
CA LYS A 104 -11.01 -8.24 -8.57
C LYS A 104 -9.73 -9.00 -8.26
N ASP A 105 -8.69 -8.71 -9.03
CA ASP A 105 -7.35 -9.22 -8.82
C ASP A 105 -6.68 -8.50 -7.65
N CYS A 106 -6.75 -9.11 -6.46
CA CYS A 106 -6.18 -8.56 -5.24
C CYS A 106 -4.65 -8.39 -5.30
N GLN A 107 -3.93 -9.18 -6.09
CA GLN A 107 -2.49 -9.00 -6.27
C GLN A 107 -2.21 -7.73 -7.06
N LYS A 108 -2.87 -7.54 -8.22
CA LYS A 108 -2.75 -6.29 -8.99
C LYS A 108 -3.17 -5.05 -8.21
N ILE A 109 -4.21 -5.16 -7.36
CA ILE A 109 -4.65 -4.07 -6.48
C ILE A 109 -3.55 -3.73 -5.46
N TRP A 110 -2.95 -4.73 -4.80
CA TRP A 110 -1.83 -4.49 -3.89
C TRP A 110 -0.61 -3.90 -4.62
N ASP A 111 -0.25 -4.44 -5.78
CA ASP A 111 0.90 -3.95 -6.55
C ASP A 111 0.69 -2.49 -6.97
N ALA A 112 -0.51 -2.12 -7.43
CA ALA A 112 -0.86 -0.74 -7.77
C ALA A 112 -0.89 0.18 -6.53
N PHE A 113 -1.35 -0.32 -5.37
CA PHE A 113 -1.29 0.41 -4.10
C PHE A 113 0.17 0.70 -3.73
N LYS A 114 1.02 -0.34 -3.71
CA LYS A 114 2.44 -0.23 -3.35
C LYS A 114 3.18 0.74 -4.30
N ASN A 115 2.98 0.58 -5.60
CA ASN A 115 3.62 1.40 -6.65
C ASN A 115 3.20 2.89 -6.62
N ALA A 116 2.12 3.24 -5.94
CA ALA A 116 1.76 4.64 -5.73
C ALA A 116 2.79 5.36 -4.84
N PHE A 117 3.45 4.68 -3.89
CA PHE A 117 4.26 5.33 -2.85
C PHE A 117 5.71 4.85 -2.70
N ILE A 118 6.10 3.67 -3.20
CA ILE A 118 7.51 3.21 -3.15
C ILE A 118 8.41 3.98 -4.13
N SER A 119 9.72 4.01 -3.87
CA SER A 119 10.71 4.70 -4.71
C SER A 119 10.40 6.18 -4.97
N LYS A 120 9.70 6.84 -4.04
CA LYS A 120 9.24 8.23 -4.13
C LYS A 120 9.49 8.95 -2.81
N SER A 121 9.71 10.26 -2.88
CA SER A 121 9.71 11.09 -1.67
C SER A 121 8.31 11.04 -1.03
N PRO A 122 8.18 10.64 0.25
CA PRO A 122 6.88 10.53 0.90
C PRO A 122 6.28 11.90 1.25
N CYS A 123 6.86 13.02 0.80
CA CYS A 123 6.23 14.34 0.82
C CYS A 123 5.90 14.91 -0.57
N ASN A 124 6.11 14.12 -1.63
CA ASN A 124 5.84 14.50 -3.02
C ASN A 124 4.93 13.46 -3.72
N ILE A 125 3.91 12.96 -3.00
CA ILE A 125 2.89 12.09 -3.56
C ILE A 125 1.74 12.94 -4.11
N THR A 126 1.16 12.49 -5.22
CA THR A 126 0.12 13.19 -5.99
C THR A 126 -1.14 12.33 -6.16
N GLU A 127 -2.26 12.95 -6.55
CA GLU A 127 -3.50 12.24 -6.86
C GLU A 127 -3.35 11.31 -8.09
N ASP A 128 -2.41 11.64 -9.00
CA ASP A 128 -2.09 10.86 -10.21
C ASP A 128 -1.44 9.51 -9.87
N ASP A 129 -0.63 9.47 -8.81
CA ASP A 129 0.07 8.25 -8.35
C ASP A 129 -0.90 7.13 -7.95
N TYR A 130 -2.11 7.48 -7.49
CA TYR A 130 -3.15 6.53 -7.08
C TYR A 130 -4.19 6.24 -8.19
N GLN A 131 -4.13 6.89 -9.36
CA GLN A 131 -5.07 6.62 -10.47
C GLN A 131 -5.03 5.17 -10.99
N PRO A 132 -3.88 4.46 -11.04
CA PRO A 132 -3.86 3.04 -11.39
C PRO A 132 -4.65 2.18 -10.39
N LEU A 133 -4.56 2.50 -9.09
CA LEU A 133 -5.27 1.80 -8.02
C LEU A 133 -6.79 2.03 -8.12
N LEU A 134 -7.23 3.27 -8.32
CA LEU A 134 -8.64 3.62 -8.53
C LEU A 134 -9.28 2.82 -9.67
N LYS A 135 -8.56 2.65 -10.79
CA LYS A 135 -9.05 1.93 -11.97
C LYS A 135 -9.27 0.44 -11.71
N LEU A 136 -8.37 -0.20 -10.96
CA LEU A 136 -8.48 -1.62 -10.61
C LEU A 136 -9.58 -1.87 -9.58
N ALA A 137 -9.64 -1.03 -8.55
CA ALA A 137 -10.57 -1.16 -7.42
C ALA A 137 -11.91 -0.43 -7.64
N ASN A 138 -12.29 -0.13 -8.89
CA ASN A 138 -13.59 0.47 -9.17
C ASN A 138 -14.74 -0.45 -8.73
N GLN A 139 -15.76 0.14 -8.10
CA GLN A 139 -16.92 -0.56 -7.56
C GLN A 139 -18.17 0.29 -7.72
N THR A 140 -19.31 -0.36 -7.97
CA THR A 140 -20.63 0.30 -7.96
C THR A 140 -21.11 0.42 -6.52
N LEU A 141 -21.68 1.57 -6.15
CA LEU A 141 -22.23 1.81 -4.82
C LEU A 141 -23.75 2.02 -4.87
N PRO A 142 -24.49 1.61 -3.83
CA PRO A 142 -25.93 1.82 -3.75
C PRO A 142 -26.26 3.32 -3.63
N CYS A 143 -27.19 3.79 -4.46
CA CYS A 143 -27.71 5.16 -4.43
C CYS A 143 -28.31 5.52 -3.05
N ASN A 144 -28.27 6.80 -2.67
CA ASN A 144 -28.84 7.33 -1.43
C ASN A 144 -28.28 6.76 -0.10
N LYS A 145 -27.25 5.91 -0.16
CA LYS A 145 -26.78 5.08 0.97
C LYS A 145 -25.34 5.36 1.39
N THR A 146 -24.83 6.57 1.13
CA THR A 146 -23.45 6.93 1.50
C THR A 146 -23.42 8.03 2.56
N LEU A 147 -22.52 7.85 3.53
CA LEU A 147 -22.28 8.70 4.68
C LEU A 147 -20.81 9.14 4.71
N LEU A 148 -20.56 10.41 4.42
CA LEU A 148 -19.24 11.01 4.56
C LEU A 148 -19.10 11.67 5.93
N TRP A 149 -17.88 11.73 6.44
CA TRP A 149 -17.63 12.23 7.78
C TRP A 149 -16.30 13.00 7.83
N SER A 150 -16.17 13.92 8.78
CA SER A 150 -14.95 14.69 9.01
C SER A 150 -14.83 15.01 10.49
N LYS A 151 -13.74 14.51 11.12
CA LYS A 151 -13.50 14.54 12.58
C LYS A 151 -14.59 13.86 13.43
N THR A 152 -15.40 12.98 12.82
CA THR A 152 -16.61 12.36 13.39
C THR A 152 -16.64 10.84 13.23
N ASN A 153 -15.50 10.21 12.87
CA ASN A 153 -15.31 8.77 12.63
C ASN A 153 -16.21 7.86 13.50
N VAL A 154 -16.03 7.92 14.83
CA VAL A 154 -16.73 7.05 15.79
C VAL A 154 -18.25 7.18 15.67
N LEU A 155 -18.76 8.40 15.53
CA LEU A 155 -20.20 8.66 15.38
C LEU A 155 -20.70 8.16 14.02
N ALA A 156 -19.94 8.38 12.94
CA ALA A 156 -20.33 7.96 11.60
C ALA A 156 -20.45 6.43 11.50
N HIS A 157 -19.46 5.69 11.99
CA HIS A 157 -19.52 4.22 12.02
C HIS A 157 -20.57 3.67 13.00
N GLN A 158 -20.84 4.35 14.12
CA GLN A 158 -21.96 3.95 14.98
C GLN A 158 -23.31 4.17 14.28
N TYR A 159 -23.49 5.30 13.61
CA TYR A 159 -24.71 5.61 12.89
C TYR A 159 -24.95 4.68 11.69
N SER A 160 -23.92 4.39 10.88
CA SER A 160 -24.05 3.46 9.75
C SER A 160 -24.45 2.05 10.20
N ARG A 161 -23.89 1.56 11.31
CA ARG A 161 -24.26 0.28 11.94
C ARG A 161 -25.69 0.27 12.49
N VAL A 162 -26.19 1.38 13.02
CA VAL A 162 -27.55 1.48 13.60
C VAL A 162 -28.63 1.63 12.53
N GLN A 163 -28.40 2.41 11.46
CA GLN A 163 -29.30 2.43 10.31
C GLN A 163 -29.20 1.13 9.49
N GLY A 164 -28.04 0.46 9.53
CA GLY A 164 -27.80 -0.84 8.91
C GLY A 164 -27.70 -0.82 7.39
N ASP A 165 -27.89 0.34 6.76
CA ASP A 165 -28.05 0.46 5.31
C ASP A 165 -27.17 1.55 4.66
N MET A 166 -26.42 2.32 5.46
CA MET A 166 -25.47 3.32 5.00
C MET A 166 -24.04 2.78 4.96
N LEU A 167 -23.26 3.28 4.00
CA LEU A 167 -21.85 2.98 3.80
C LEU A 167 -21.01 4.23 4.03
N THR A 168 -19.98 4.12 4.84
CA THR A 168 -18.90 5.11 4.95
C THR A 168 -17.85 4.90 3.86
N LEU A 169 -16.83 5.76 3.75
CA LEU A 169 -15.74 5.53 2.81
C LEU A 169 -14.97 4.25 3.16
N GLU A 170 -14.84 3.93 4.45
CA GLU A 170 -14.17 2.75 4.97
C GLU A 170 -14.96 1.47 4.68
N ASP A 171 -16.26 1.58 4.36
CA ASP A 171 -17.09 0.46 3.88
C ASP A 171 -16.99 0.24 2.35
N THR A 172 -16.12 0.99 1.65
CA THR A 172 -15.73 0.75 0.24
C THR A 172 -14.52 -0.19 0.17
N LEU A 173 -14.26 -0.80 -1.00
CA LEU A 173 -13.07 -1.66 -1.19
C LEU A 173 -11.78 -0.95 -0.74
N LEU A 174 -11.44 0.20 -1.35
CA LEU A 174 -10.19 0.90 -1.03
C LEU A 174 -10.15 1.44 0.40
N GLY A 175 -11.26 1.96 0.93
CA GLY A 175 -11.31 2.39 2.32
C GLY A 175 -11.09 1.21 3.27
N TYR A 176 -11.75 0.08 3.05
CA TYR A 176 -11.59 -1.14 3.84
C TYR A 176 -10.15 -1.68 3.79
N LEU A 177 -9.49 -1.63 2.63
CA LEU A 177 -8.06 -2.01 2.53
C LEU A 177 -7.19 -1.14 3.44
N ALA A 178 -7.43 0.17 3.46
CA ALA A 178 -6.55 1.16 4.09
C ALA A 178 -6.92 1.56 5.54
N ASP A 179 -8.14 1.22 6.02
CA ASP A 179 -8.67 1.72 7.29
C ASP A 179 -7.75 1.40 8.48
N GLY A 180 -7.40 2.43 9.25
CA GLY A 180 -6.48 2.34 10.38
C GLY A 180 -5.02 2.01 10.04
N LEU A 181 -4.60 2.01 8.77
CA LEU A 181 -3.22 1.70 8.36
C LEU A 181 -2.37 2.97 8.13
N MET A 182 -1.08 2.84 8.41
CA MET A 182 -0.01 3.81 8.07
C MET A 182 0.88 3.21 6.98
N TRP A 183 1.31 4.01 6.02
CA TRP A 183 2.29 3.57 5.02
C TRP A 183 3.09 4.73 4.41
N CYS A 184 4.36 4.47 4.11
CA CYS A 184 5.21 5.33 3.29
C CYS A 184 6.37 4.55 2.67
N GLY A 185 6.95 5.13 1.62
CA GLY A 185 8.18 4.65 0.99
C GLY A 185 9.36 5.55 1.35
N ASP A 186 10.44 5.38 0.59
CA ASP A 186 11.58 6.29 0.59
C ASP A 186 12.01 6.59 -0.85
N ALA A 187 12.62 7.76 -1.11
CA ALA A 187 13.05 8.13 -2.45
C ALA A 187 14.24 7.31 -2.96
N SER A 188 15.01 6.70 -2.05
CA SER A 188 16.21 5.90 -2.35
C SER A 188 15.98 4.38 -2.29
N SER A 189 14.75 3.92 -1.99
CA SER A 189 14.44 2.50 -1.81
C SER A 189 13.09 2.09 -2.42
N SER A 190 13.06 0.87 -2.98
CA SER A 190 11.84 0.18 -3.42
C SER A 190 11.12 -0.57 -2.28
N GLU A 191 11.68 -0.54 -1.08
CA GLU A 191 11.09 -1.09 0.13
C GLU A 191 10.11 -0.13 0.80
N ILE A 192 9.28 -0.68 1.68
CA ILE A 192 8.35 0.07 2.52
C ILE A 192 9.11 0.60 3.73
N ASN A 193 8.96 1.88 4.07
CA ASN A 193 9.65 2.45 5.24
C ASN A 193 8.87 2.11 6.52
N TYR A 194 9.38 1.12 7.26
CA TYR A 194 8.84 0.69 8.55
C TYR A 194 9.42 1.44 9.77
N LYS A 195 10.39 2.35 9.58
CA LYS A 195 11.01 3.10 10.68
C LYS A 195 10.16 4.31 11.08
N SER A 196 9.90 5.20 10.13
CA SER A 196 9.18 6.47 10.34
C SER A 196 8.47 6.90 9.06
N CYS A 197 7.33 7.59 9.21
CA CYS A 197 6.58 8.17 8.09
C CYS A 197 6.23 9.65 8.38
N PRO A 198 6.00 10.48 7.34
CA PRO A 198 5.72 11.90 7.54
C PRO A 198 4.44 12.15 8.35
N ASP A 199 4.54 12.98 9.40
CA ASP A 199 3.39 13.54 10.09
C ASP A 199 2.78 14.68 9.25
N TRP A 200 1.45 14.66 9.10
CA TRP A 200 0.74 15.59 8.23
C TRP A 200 0.78 17.06 8.69
N ARG A 201 1.10 17.33 9.97
CA ARG A 201 1.21 18.69 10.54
C ARG A 201 2.66 19.15 10.65
N LYS A 202 3.56 18.26 11.06
CA LYS A 202 4.96 18.60 11.36
C LYS A 202 5.86 18.52 10.14
N ASP A 203 5.61 17.56 9.25
CA ASP A 203 6.51 17.27 8.14
C ASP A 203 5.90 17.73 6.81
N CYS A 204 4.76 17.15 6.38
CA CYS A 204 4.11 17.53 5.12
C CYS A 204 2.66 17.04 4.97
N SER A 205 1.79 17.92 4.44
CA SER A 205 0.38 17.58 4.14
C SER A 205 0.21 16.61 2.97
N ASN A 206 1.17 16.56 2.05
CA ASN A 206 1.10 15.78 0.81
C ASN A 206 1.83 14.43 0.95
N ASN A 207 1.56 13.74 2.06
CA ASN A 207 2.08 12.42 2.35
C ASN A 207 1.21 11.30 1.73
N PRO A 208 1.73 10.07 1.55
CA PRO A 208 1.01 8.97 0.90
C PRO A 208 -0.40 8.74 1.44
N GLN A 209 -0.58 8.80 2.76
CA GLN A 209 -1.85 8.53 3.43
C GLN A 209 -2.84 9.68 3.23
N SER A 210 -2.44 10.92 3.50
CA SER A 210 -3.29 12.11 3.29
C SER A 210 -3.71 12.27 1.82
N VAL A 211 -2.82 11.99 0.88
CA VAL A 211 -3.12 12.05 -0.56
C VAL A 211 -4.05 10.90 -0.98
N PHE A 212 -3.84 9.68 -0.48
CA PHE A 212 -4.74 8.55 -0.71
C PHE A 212 -6.18 8.86 -0.29
N TRP A 213 -6.39 9.22 0.99
CA TRP A 213 -7.73 9.47 1.53
C TRP A 213 -8.44 10.61 0.81
N LYS A 214 -7.70 11.66 0.43
CA LYS A 214 -8.20 12.75 -0.41
C LYS A 214 -8.64 12.23 -1.79
N THR A 215 -7.78 11.49 -2.47
CA THR A 215 -8.02 10.93 -3.81
C THR A 215 -9.23 10.00 -3.84
N ILE A 216 -9.35 9.06 -2.89
CA ILE A 216 -10.48 8.14 -2.85
C ILE A 216 -11.78 8.84 -2.40
N SER A 217 -11.71 9.88 -1.55
CA SER A 217 -12.88 10.71 -1.20
C SER A 217 -13.40 11.50 -2.41
N GLN A 218 -12.50 12.07 -3.23
CA GLN A 218 -12.85 12.76 -4.47
C GLN A 218 -13.41 11.79 -5.52
N SER A 219 -12.75 10.63 -5.72
CA SER A 219 -13.24 9.61 -6.65
C SER A 219 -14.62 9.08 -6.24
N LEU A 220 -14.87 8.92 -4.93
CA LEU A 220 -16.17 8.52 -4.41
C LEU A 220 -17.24 9.56 -4.76
N SER A 221 -17.03 10.85 -4.49
CA SER A 221 -18.06 11.87 -4.72
C SER A 221 -18.51 12.00 -6.19
N ILE A 222 -17.68 11.58 -7.14
CA ILE A 222 -17.98 11.55 -8.58
C ILE A 222 -18.88 10.36 -8.97
N VAL A 223 -18.74 9.20 -8.31
CA VAL A 223 -19.50 7.98 -8.66
C VAL A 223 -20.79 7.79 -7.84
N LEU A 224 -21.00 8.61 -6.81
CA LEU A 224 -22.22 8.61 -6.02
C LEU A 224 -23.41 9.18 -6.81
N SER A 225 -24.59 8.64 -6.55
CA SER A 225 -25.85 9.15 -7.08
C SER A 225 -26.93 9.28 -6.00
N GLY A 226 -27.65 10.39 -6.05
CA GLY A 226 -28.78 10.71 -5.16
C GLY A 226 -28.36 11.45 -3.90
N GLN A 227 -28.93 11.08 -2.76
CA GLN A 227 -28.70 11.73 -1.48
C GLN A 227 -27.42 11.26 -0.80
N LEU A 228 -26.67 12.22 -0.27
CA LEU A 228 -25.41 12.02 0.41
C LEU A 228 -25.48 12.66 1.80
N TRP A 229 -25.25 11.84 2.82
CA TRP A 229 -25.22 12.29 4.21
C TRP A 229 -23.80 12.73 4.57
N SER A 230 -23.67 13.84 5.30
CA SER A 230 -22.39 14.32 5.80
C SER A 230 -22.48 14.70 7.28
N PHE A 231 -21.56 14.17 8.10
CA PHE A 231 -21.39 14.57 9.50
C PHE A 231 -20.07 15.28 9.70
N LYS A 232 -20.09 16.55 10.11
CA LYS A 232 -18.88 17.35 10.34
C LYS A 232 -18.87 17.92 11.76
N LYS A 233 -17.79 17.68 12.50
CA LYS A 233 -17.57 18.34 13.78
C LYS A 233 -16.91 19.72 13.59
N THR A 234 -17.56 20.75 14.10
CA THR A 234 -17.00 22.10 14.31
C THR A 234 -16.46 22.21 15.75
N GLU A 235 -16.14 23.40 16.25
CA GLU A 235 -15.55 23.56 17.58
C GLU A 235 -16.53 23.11 18.69
N ASP A 236 -17.80 23.52 18.60
CA ASP A 236 -18.82 23.26 19.62
C ASP A 236 -19.96 22.31 19.18
N GLU A 237 -20.10 21.98 17.89
CA GLU A 237 -21.26 21.24 17.37
C GLU A 237 -20.90 20.13 16.37
N ILE A 238 -21.81 19.17 16.17
CA ILE A 238 -21.78 18.23 15.05
C ILE A 238 -22.89 18.60 14.09
N ILE A 239 -22.50 19.09 12.91
CA ILE A 239 -23.43 19.46 11.84
C ILE A 239 -23.70 18.22 11.00
N SER A 240 -24.97 17.84 10.88
CA SER A 240 -25.45 16.88 9.89
C SER A 240 -26.02 17.62 8.67
N THR A 241 -25.72 17.14 7.46
CA THR A 241 -26.26 17.72 6.23
C THR A 241 -26.57 16.62 5.23
N VAL A 242 -27.73 16.70 4.57
CA VAL A 242 -28.06 15.89 3.40
C VAL A 242 -27.91 16.76 2.16
N LYS A 243 -27.23 16.24 1.13
CA LYS A 243 -27.03 16.93 -0.16
C LYS A 243 -27.38 16.01 -1.31
N ASN A 244 -27.78 16.58 -2.44
CA ASN A 244 -27.82 15.85 -3.70
C ASN A 244 -26.41 15.79 -4.31
N THR A 245 -26.04 14.66 -4.91
CA THR A 245 -24.71 14.44 -5.51
C THR A 245 -24.36 15.43 -6.62
N ASP A 246 -25.37 15.94 -7.32
CA ASP A 246 -25.22 16.94 -8.38
C ASP A 246 -24.61 18.28 -7.87
N MET A 247 -24.57 18.50 -6.55
CA MET A 247 -23.99 19.69 -5.91
C MET A 247 -22.60 19.45 -5.30
N PHE A 248 -21.98 18.27 -5.49
CA PHE A 248 -20.80 17.88 -4.70
C PHE A 248 -19.43 18.26 -5.32
N HIS A 249 -19.40 18.83 -6.53
CA HIS A 249 -18.17 19.21 -7.24
C HIS A 249 -17.26 20.19 -6.48
N GLU A 250 -17.76 20.94 -5.49
CA GLU A 250 -16.99 21.94 -4.73
C GLU A 250 -16.57 21.48 -3.32
N GLN A 251 -17.00 20.32 -2.85
CA GLN A 251 -16.75 19.90 -1.46
C GLN A 251 -15.51 19.02 -1.35
N LYS A 252 -14.39 19.65 -0.97
CA LYS A 252 -13.22 18.96 -0.41
C LYS A 252 -13.61 18.26 0.89
N VAL A 253 -13.96 16.98 0.79
CA VAL A 253 -14.15 16.09 1.94
C VAL A 253 -12.78 15.72 2.46
N TYR A 254 -12.35 16.44 3.49
CA TYR A 254 -11.18 16.12 4.28
C TYR A 254 -11.61 15.20 5.42
N ILE A 255 -11.16 13.95 5.35
CA ILE A 255 -11.12 13.04 6.49
C ILE A 255 -10.05 13.54 7.48
#